data_AF-A0A972C8K9-F1
#
_entry.id   AF-A0A972C8K9-F1
#
_cell.length_a   1.000
_cell.length_b   1.000
_cell.length_c   1.000
_cell.angle_alpha   90.00
_cell.angle_beta   90.00
_cell.angle_gamma   90.00
#
_symmetry.space_group_name_H-M   'P 1'
#
loop_
_entity.id
_entity.type
_entity.pdbx_description
1 polymer ?
#
loop_
_entity_poly.entity_id
_entity_poly.type
_entity_poly.pdbx_seq_one_letter_code
_entity_poly.pdbx_strand_id
1 'polypeptide(L)'
;MYDLIGDIHGYAQPLKQLLSKLGYTEKNGYWQHPERKVIFLGDFIDRGPEQIEAVLIAKAMVENNAALAVMGNHEFNAVAWTM
;
A
#
# COMPACT_ATOMS: atom_id res chain seq x y z
N MET A 1 7.32 4.33 -15.30
CA MET A 1 6.23 3.36 -15.58
C MET A 1 5.57 2.99 -14.25
N TYR A 2 4.30 2.58 -14.25
CA TYR A 2 3.54 2.37 -13.02
C TYR A 2 2.90 0.98 -12.96
N ASP A 3 2.82 0.44 -11.74
CA ASP A 3 2.01 -0.73 -11.41
C ASP A 3 0.84 -0.29 -10.54
N LEU A 4 -0.38 -0.64 -10.94
CA LEU A 4 -1.59 -0.27 -10.20
C LEU A 4 -1.96 -1.44 -9.28
N ILE A 5 -2.11 -1.14 -7.99
CA ILE A 5 -2.50 -2.13 -6.96
C ILE A 5 -3.83 -1.69 -6.37
N GLY A 6 -4.84 -2.56 -6.52
CA GLY A 6 -6.18 -2.37 -5.96
C GLY A 6 -6.25 -2.69 -4.47
N ASP A 7 -7.45 -3.02 -4.02
CA ASP A 7 -7.82 -3.19 -2.61
C ASP A 7 -6.88 -4.17 -1.90
N ILE A 8 -6.31 -3.71 -0.78
CA ILE A 8 -5.38 -4.49 0.04
C ILE A 8 -6.11 -5.08 1.25
N HIS A 9 -7.07 -4.35 1.81
CA HIS A 9 -7.94 -4.81 2.90
C HIS A 9 -7.18 -5.51 4.03
N GLY A 10 -6.10 -4.91 4.50
CA GLY A 10 -5.32 -5.41 5.62
C GLY A 10 -4.60 -6.74 5.40
N TYR A 11 -4.30 -7.11 4.16
CA TYR A 11 -3.50 -8.29 3.83
C TYR A 11 -2.07 -7.90 3.44
N ALA A 12 -1.25 -7.60 4.45
CA ALA A 12 0.12 -7.17 4.25
C ALA A 12 1.01 -8.27 3.64
N GLN A 13 0.83 -9.53 4.03
CA GLN A 13 1.62 -10.63 3.48
C GLN A 13 1.35 -10.86 1.98
N PRO A 14 0.09 -10.96 1.51
CA PRO A 14 -0.20 -10.94 0.08
C PRO A 14 0.35 -9.72 -0.66
N LEU A 15 0.30 -8.52 -0.05
CA LEU A 15 0.89 -7.32 -0.64
C LEU A 15 2.41 -7.46 -0.83
N LYS A 16 3.15 -7.93 0.19
CA LYS A 16 4.60 -8.17 0.10
C LYS A 16 4.93 -9.22 -0.98
N GLN A 17 4.15 -10.30 -1.04
CA GLN A 17 4.30 -11.33 -2.06
C GLN A 17 4.07 -10.78 -3.47
N LEU A 18 3.06 -9.92 -3.65
CA LEU A 18 2.79 -9.25 -4.92
C LEU A 18 3.93 -8.32 -5.30
N LEU A 19 4.41 -7.47 -4.39
CA LEU A 19 5.52 -6.57 -4.62
C LEU A 19 6.79 -7.34 -5.03
N SER A 20 7.11 -8.41 -4.32
CA SER A 20 8.22 -9.30 -4.66
C SER A 20 8.06 -9.93 -6.06
N LYS A 21 6.86 -10.42 -6.39
CA LYS A 21 6.55 -10.96 -7.73
C LYS A 21 6.67 -9.92 -8.83
N LEU A 22 6.35 -8.67 -8.52
CA LEU A 22 6.54 -7.52 -9.41
C LEU A 22 8.00 -7.02 -9.42
N GLY A 23 8.94 -7.68 -8.74
CA GLY A 23 10.36 -7.29 -8.76
C GLY A 23 10.70 -6.09 -7.89
N TYR A 24 9.79 -5.67 -7.00
CA TYR A 24 10.14 -4.71 -5.96
C TYR A 24 10.99 -5.40 -4.90
N THR A 25 11.91 -4.65 -4.30
CA THR A 25 12.76 -5.14 -3.21
C THR A 25 12.62 -4.22 -2.02
N GLU A 26 12.62 -4.80 -0.82
CA GLU A 26 12.61 -4.04 0.43
C GLU A 26 14.04 -3.65 0.80
N LYS A 27 14.32 -2.34 0.83
CA LYS A 27 15.61 -1.77 1.24
C LYS A 27 15.36 -0.51 2.04
N ASN A 28 16.12 -0.30 3.11
CA ASN A 28 15.99 0.88 3.99
C ASN A 28 14.57 1.06 4.55
N GLY A 29 13.84 -0.04 4.80
CA GLY A 29 12.51 -0.02 5.42
C GLY A 29 11.34 0.29 4.48
N TYR A 30 11.53 0.27 3.15
CA TYR A 30 10.43 0.40 2.19
C TYR A 30 10.68 -0.42 0.92
N TRP A 31 9.59 -0.73 0.21
CA TRP A 31 9.63 -1.44 -1.07
C TRP A 31 9.90 -0.48 -2.23
N GLN A 32 10.82 -0.85 -3.13
CA GLN A 32 11.18 -0.03 -4.28
C GLN A 32 11.57 -0.86 -5.50
N HIS A 33 11.37 -0.27 -6.68
CA HIS A 33 11.78 -0.81 -7.97
C HIS A 33 12.64 0.25 -8.69
N PRO A 34 13.71 -0.13 -9.42
CA PRO A 34 14.62 0.82 -10.05
C PRO A 34 13.96 1.73 -11.09
N GLU A 35 12.91 1.24 -11.76
CA GLU A 35 12.28 1.92 -12.90
C GLU A 35 10.76 2.20 -12.75
N ARG A 36 10.13 1.62 -11.73
CA ARG A 36 8.66 1.60 -11.59
C ARG A 36 8.22 2.10 -10.22
N LYS A 37 7.03 2.68 -10.18
CA LYS A 37 6.37 3.11 -8.94
C LYS A 37 5.00 2.45 -8.84
N VAL A 38 4.56 2.20 -7.62
CA VAL A 38 3.20 1.72 -7.38
C VAL A 38 2.24 2.92 -7.39
N ILE A 39 1.04 2.73 -7.93
CA ILE A 39 -0.12 3.57 -7.62
C ILE A 39 -1.11 2.69 -6.86
N PHE A 40 -1.28 2.96 -5.58
CA PHE A 40 -2.29 2.31 -4.75
C PHE A 40 -3.65 2.97 -4.98
N LEU A 41 -4.67 2.15 -5.22
CA LEU A 41 -6.02 2.62 -5.56
C LEU A 41 -6.93 2.84 -4.33
N GLY A 42 -6.41 2.70 -3.12
CA GLY A 42 -7.14 2.85 -1.86
C GLY A 42 -7.46 1.51 -1.21
N ASP A 43 -8.31 1.54 -0.19
CA ASP A 43 -8.82 0.39 0.55
C ASP A 43 -7.69 -0.49 1.13
N PHE A 44 -6.84 0.16 1.93
CA PHE A 44 -5.77 -0.46 2.68
C PHE A 44 -6.28 -1.22 3.90
N ILE A 45 -7.40 -0.77 4.47
CA ILE A 45 -7.95 -1.25 5.74
C ILE A 45 -9.24 -2.06 5.55
N ASP A 46 -9.79 -2.52 6.67
CA ASP A 46 -10.93 -3.43 6.82
C ASP A 46 -10.68 -4.86 6.33
N ARG A 47 -11.39 -5.82 6.96
CA ARG A 47 -11.37 -7.28 6.71
C ARG A 47 -10.12 -8.03 7.16
N GLY A 48 -8.95 -7.68 6.65
CA GLY A 48 -7.72 -8.45 6.89
C GLY A 48 -7.13 -8.24 8.28
N PRO A 49 -6.26 -9.16 8.74
CA PRO A 49 -5.68 -9.13 10.08
C PRO A 49 -4.48 -8.18 10.22
N GLU A 50 -3.88 -7.71 9.12
CA GLU A 50 -2.60 -6.99 9.07
C GLU A 50 -2.78 -5.52 8.65
N GLN A 51 -3.89 -4.89 9.04
CA GLN A 51 -4.28 -3.55 8.59
C GLN A 51 -3.20 -2.49 8.84
N ILE A 52 -2.62 -2.47 10.05
CA ILE A 52 -1.57 -1.51 10.40
C ILE A 52 -0.36 -1.70 9.49
N GLU A 53 0.06 -2.95 9.28
CA GLU A 53 1.24 -3.24 8.45
C GLU A 53 1.00 -2.88 6.98
N ALA A 54 -0.18 -3.19 6.43
CA ALA A 54 -0.56 -2.80 5.08
C ALA A 54 -0.48 -1.28 4.86
N VAL A 55 -1.02 -0.51 5.81
CA VAL A 55 -0.95 0.97 5.78
C VAL A 55 0.50 1.45 5.91
N LEU A 56 1.31 0.85 6.79
CA LEU A 56 2.71 1.25 6.98
C LEU A 56 3.56 0.98 5.74
N ILE A 57 3.33 -0.12 5.02
CA ILE A 57 4.00 -0.40 3.74
C ILE A 57 3.69 0.71 2.73
N ALA A 58 2.40 1.01 2.51
CA ALA A 58 1.99 2.02 1.54
C ALA A 58 2.52 3.41 1.92
N LYS A 59 2.41 3.78 3.21
CA LYS A 59 2.94 5.04 3.75
C LYS A 59 4.44 5.18 3.50
N ALA A 60 5.24 4.17 3.88
CA ALA A 60 6.68 4.22 3.72
C ALA A 60 7.09 4.35 2.24
N MET A 61 6.39 3.66 1.34
CA MET A 61 6.64 3.80 -0.11
C MET A 61 6.29 5.19 -0.64
N VAL A 62 5.18 5.78 -0.20
CA VAL A 62 4.77 7.13 -0.62
C VAL A 62 5.74 8.18 -0.08
N GLU A 63 6.11 8.11 1.20
CA GLU A 63 7.05 9.04 1.83
C GLU A 63 8.45 9.01 1.18
N ASN A 64 8.85 7.85 0.63
CA ASN A 64 10.11 7.68 -0.08
C ASN A 64 9.97 7.81 -1.61
N ASN A 65 8.87 8.38 -2.11
CA ASN A 65 8.63 8.62 -3.54
C ASN A 65 8.65 7.34 -4.42
N ALA A 66 8.48 6.16 -3.83
CA ALA A 66 8.38 4.86 -4.50
C ALA A 66 6.94 4.50 -4.89
N ALA A 67 5.95 5.20 -4.35
CA ALA A 67 4.54 5.03 -4.68
C ALA A 67 3.75 6.35 -4.65
N LEU A 68 2.56 6.31 -5.23
CA LEU A 68 1.46 7.25 -5.02
C LEU A 68 0.26 6.49 -4.46
N ALA A 69 -0.65 7.18 -3.77
CA ALA A 69 -1.87 6.59 -3.25
C ALA A 69 -3.05 7.54 -3.41
N VAL A 70 -4.22 7.00 -3.72
CA VAL A 70 -5.51 7.69 -3.56
C VAL A 70 -6.24 7.13 -2.35
N MET A 71 -7.16 7.94 -1.80
CA MET A 71 -7.98 7.54 -0.65
C MET A 71 -9.15 6.68 -1.13
N GLY A 72 -9.32 5.49 -0.53
CA GLY A 72 -10.48 4.64 -0.72
C GLY A 72 -11.64 5.02 0.19
N ASN A 73 -12.82 4.42 -0.04
CA ASN A 73 -13.97 4.67 0.82
C ASN A 73 -13.79 4.10 2.23
N HIS A 74 -13.00 3.05 2.38
CA HIS A 74 -12.70 2.48 3.70
C HIS A 74 -11.85 3.44 4.53
N GLU A 75 -10.83 4.06 3.95
CA GLU A 75 -10.06 5.12 4.63
C GLU A 75 -10.92 6.34 4.95
N PHE A 76 -11.74 6.78 4.00
CA PHE A 76 -12.64 7.92 4.20
C PHE A 76 -13.57 7.67 5.40
N ASN A 77 -14.23 6.51 5.45
CA ASN A 77 -15.13 6.15 6.53
C ASN A 77 -14.42 6.06 7.88
N ALA A 78 -13.20 5.52 7.93
CA ALA A 78 -12.43 5.44 9.17
C ALA A 78 -12.03 6.81 9.72
N VAL A 79 -11.58 7.73 8.85
CA VAL A 79 -11.22 9.10 9.25
C VAL A 79 -12.48 9.90 9.64
N ALA A 80 -13.59 9.68 8.94
CA ALA A 80 -14.85 10.38 9.18
C ALA A 80 -15.72 9.78 10.28
N TRP A 81 -15.33 8.65 10.87
CA TRP A 81 -16.17 7.89 11.81
C TRP A 81 -16.67 8.70 13.01
N THR A 82 -15.88 9.67 13.48
CA THR A 82 -16.21 10.52 14.63
C THR A 82 -16.47 11.99 14.26
N MET A 83 -16.53 12.31 12.97
CA MET A 83 -16.81 13.67 12.50
C MET A 83 -18.30 13.99 12.53
#